data_AF-A0A2T0MY33-F1
#
_entry.id   AF-A0A2T0MY33-F1
#
_cell.length_a   1.000
_cell.length_b   1.000
_cell.length_c   1.000
_cell.angle_alpha   90.00
_cell.angle_beta   90.00
_cell.angle_gamma   90.00
#
_symmetry.space_group_name_H-M   'P 1'
#
loop_
_entity.id
_entity.type
_entity.pdbx_description
1 polymer ?
#
loop_
_entity_poly.entity_id
_entity_poly.type
_entity_poly.pdbx_seq_one_letter_code
_entity_poly.pdbx_strand_id
1 'polypeptide(L)'
;MLRASTLRVVYAWRPPAHAQLPESAHDLDEIHAAQCRTAGGILQGWRQQYPQVHVIEDVQQIHPVDALAGASEKADLVVVGSQSQGAIGAVMLGSVTLGIPHHARSSVAVVRP
;
A
#
# COMPACT_ATOMS: atom_id res chain seq x y z
N MET A 1 2.07 -15.80 -24.24
CA MET A 1 3.23 -15.38 -23.44
C MET A 1 2.72 -14.62 -22.23
N LEU A 2 2.66 -15.25 -21.06
CA LEU A 2 2.36 -14.54 -19.80
C LEU A 2 3.59 -13.71 -19.46
N ARG A 3 3.50 -12.38 -19.55
CA ARG A 3 4.54 -11.51 -18.99
C ARG A 3 4.61 -11.82 -17.50
N ALA A 4 5.80 -12.05 -16.98
CA ALA A 4 6.03 -12.12 -15.54
C ALA A 4 5.77 -10.73 -14.95
N SER A 5 4.49 -10.40 -14.74
CA SER A 5 4.08 -9.14 -14.15
C SER A 5 4.46 -9.17 -12.68
N THR A 6 5.25 -8.19 -12.27
CA THR A 6 5.66 -8.04 -10.87
C THR A 6 4.51 -7.42 -10.10
N LEU A 7 4.12 -8.05 -8.99
CA LEU A 7 3.13 -7.52 -8.07
C LEU A 7 3.85 -6.75 -6.97
N ARG A 8 3.71 -5.42 -6.96
CA ARG A 8 4.16 -4.61 -5.84
C ARG A 8 3.03 -4.42 -4.84
N VAL A 9 3.23 -4.88 -3.61
CA VAL A 9 2.28 -4.71 -2.51
C VAL A 9 2.73 -3.54 -1.66
N VAL A 10 1.94 -2.47 -1.65
CA VAL A 10 2.21 -1.27 -0.86
C VAL A 10 1.47 -1.36 0.47
N TYR A 11 2.21 -1.34 1.57
CA TYR A 11 1.66 -1.26 2.93
C TYR A 11 2.06 0.09 3.54
N ALA A 12 1.11 1.01 3.59
CA ALA A 12 1.34 2.36 4.10
C ALA A 12 0.80 2.50 5.53
N TRP A 13 1.62 3.07 6.41
CA TRP A 13 1.26 3.33 7.79
C TRP A 13 1.83 4.67 8.24
N ARG A 14 1.24 5.27 9.27
CA ARG A 14 1.78 6.49 9.86
C ARG A 14 1.74 6.39 11.38
N PRO A 15 2.85 6.64 12.08
CA PRO A 15 2.84 6.67 13.54
C PRO A 15 1.96 7.82 14.04
N PRO A 16 1.36 7.69 15.24
CA PRO A 16 0.66 8.80 15.87
C PRO A 16 1.62 9.97 16.09
N ALA A 17 1.09 11.20 16.08
CA ALA A 17 1.91 12.43 16.02
C ALA A 17 2.94 12.57 17.15
N HIS A 18 2.65 12.02 18.34
CA HIS A 18 3.58 12.07 19.48
C HIS A 18 4.81 11.17 19.31
N ALA A 19 4.75 10.13 18.46
CA ALA A 19 5.87 9.23 18.19
C ALA A 19 6.80 9.77 17.09
N GLN A 20 6.57 10.97 16.58
CA GLN A 20 7.35 11.61 15.51
C GLN A 20 8.42 12.57 16.04
N LEU A 21 8.67 12.57 17.36
CA LEU A 21 9.65 13.45 18.01
C LEU A 21 11.06 12.86 17.89
N PRO A 22 12.13 13.69 17.87
CA PRO A 22 13.51 13.19 17.70
C PRO A 22 13.94 12.20 18.78
N GLU A 23 13.37 12.33 19.98
CA GLU A 23 13.63 11.45 21.14
C GLU A 23 13.05 10.04 21.00
N SER A 24 12.14 9.81 20.06
CA SER A 24 11.51 8.51 19.78
C SER A 24 12.03 7.84 18.50
N ALA A 25 13.20 8.25 17.98
CA ALA A 25 13.75 7.71 16.74
C ALA A 25 13.99 6.18 16.79
N HIS A 26 14.46 5.65 17.92
CA HIS A 26 14.63 4.20 18.10
C HIS A 26 13.29 3.46 18.12
N ASP A 27 12.26 4.06 18.74
CA ASP A 27 10.90 3.52 18.73
C ASP A 27 10.34 3.46 17.30
N LEU A 28 10.65 4.46 16.47
CA LEU A 28 10.19 4.49 15.07
C LEU A 28 10.77 3.34 14.23
N ASP A 29 12.04 3.01 14.40
CA ASP A 29 12.67 1.88 13.71
C ASP A 29 12.05 0.54 14.15
N GLU A 30 11.78 0.38 15.45
CA GLU A 30 11.11 -0.81 15.98
C GLU A 30 9.67 -0.94 15.48
N ILE A 31 8.92 0.17 15.47
CA ILE A 31 7.57 0.22 14.92
C ILE A 31 7.61 -0.12 13.43
N HIS A 32 8.54 0.46 12.66
CA HIS A 32 8.70 0.16 11.24
C HIS A 32 8.99 -1.33 11.01
N ALA A 33 9.94 -1.91 11.75
CA ALA A 33 10.25 -3.34 11.67
C ALA A 33 9.04 -4.21 12.03
N ALA A 34 8.21 -3.79 13.02
CA ALA A 34 6.97 -4.48 13.36
C ALA A 34 5.95 -4.42 12.20
N GLN A 35 5.82 -3.29 11.52
CA GLN A 35 4.95 -3.18 10.35
C GLN A 35 5.44 -4.04 9.18
N CYS A 36 6.76 -4.11 8.94
CA CYS A 36 7.34 -5.01 7.95
C CYS A 36 7.03 -6.48 8.25
N ARG A 37 7.14 -6.91 9.52
CA ARG A 37 6.77 -8.27 9.93
C ARG A 37 5.29 -8.56 9.70
N THR A 38 4.41 -7.62 10.04
CA THR A 38 2.97 -7.75 9.79
C THR A 38 2.67 -7.87 8.30
N ALA A 39 3.23 -7.00 7.48
CA ALA A 39 3.03 -7.02 6.03
C ALA A 39 3.52 -8.34 5.41
N GLY A 40 4.71 -8.81 5.80
CA GLY A 40 5.24 -10.10 5.35
C GLY A 40 4.36 -11.28 5.78
N GLY A 41 3.82 -11.25 7.00
CA GLY A 41 2.91 -12.29 7.50
C GLY A 41 1.60 -12.38 6.71
N ILE A 42 1.02 -11.24 6.32
CA ILE A 42 -0.19 -11.20 5.47
C ILE A 42 0.08 -11.85 4.11
N LEU A 43 1.27 -11.63 3.53
CA LEU A 43 1.62 -12.10 2.20
C LEU A 43 2.11 -13.55 2.15
N GLN A 44 2.50 -14.12 3.28
CA GLN A 44 3.11 -15.44 3.34
C GLN A 44 2.20 -16.53 2.73
N GLY A 45 0.92 -16.56 3.10
CA GLY A 45 -0.03 -17.54 2.56
C GLY A 45 -0.23 -17.39 1.05
N TRP A 46 -0.30 -16.14 0.56
CA TRP A 46 -0.46 -15.85 -0.86
C TRP A 46 0.78 -16.23 -1.67
N ARG A 47 1.98 -16.00 -1.15
CA ARG A 47 3.23 -16.43 -1.80
C ARG A 47 3.34 -17.94 -1.92
N GLN A 48 2.88 -18.68 -0.92
CA GLN A 48 2.84 -20.14 -0.97
C GLN A 48 1.82 -20.64 -1.99
N GLN A 49 0.67 -19.98 -2.09
CA GLN A 49 -0.40 -20.34 -3.02
C GLN A 49 -0.09 -19.97 -4.48
N TYR A 50 0.67 -18.88 -4.70
CA TYR A 50 1.00 -18.34 -6.03
C TYR A 50 2.52 -18.10 -6.19
N PRO A 51 3.35 -19.15 -6.16
CA PRO A 51 4.82 -19.03 -6.18
C PRO A 51 5.37 -18.42 -7.48
N GLN A 52 4.59 -18.46 -8.57
CA GLN A 52 4.95 -17.87 -9.86
C GLN A 52 4.80 -16.35 -9.90
N VAL A 53 4.15 -15.74 -8.90
CA VAL A 53 3.96 -14.28 -8.84
C VAL A 53 5.18 -13.66 -8.15
N HIS A 54 5.91 -12.82 -8.87
CA HIS A 54 7.01 -12.07 -8.27
C HIS A 54 6.45 -10.93 -7.41
N VAL A 55 6.49 -11.10 -6.08
CA VAL A 55 5.95 -10.14 -5.11
C VAL A 55 7.05 -9.27 -4.54
N ILE A 56 6.96 -7.95 -4.77
CA ILE A 56 7.78 -6.94 -4.11
C ILE A 56 6.97 -6.33 -2.96
N GLU A 57 7.50 -6.41 -1.74
CA GLU A 57 6.96 -5.71 -0.58
C GLU A 57 7.49 -4.28 -0.52
N ASP A 58 6.60 -3.31 -0.36
CA ASP A 58 6.91 -1.89 -0.25
C ASP A 58 6.18 -1.33 0.98
N VAL A 59 6.87 -1.32 2.13
CA VAL A 59 6.33 -0.85 3.42
C VAL A 59 6.75 0.59 3.63
N GLN A 60 5.79 1.51 3.65
CA GLN A 60 6.07 2.95 3.67
C GLN A 60 5.47 3.63 4.89
N GLN A 61 6.28 4.48 5.54
CA GLN A 61 5.83 5.31 6.66
C GLN A 61 5.25 6.66 6.18
N ILE A 62 4.22 6.61 5.34
CA ILE A 62 3.56 7.80 4.80
C ILE A 62 2.04 7.62 4.79
N HIS A 63 1.32 8.69 4.46
CA HIS A 63 -0.13 8.62 4.34
C HIS A 63 -0.53 7.66 3.20
N PRO A 64 -1.53 6.77 3.38
CA PRO A 64 -1.92 5.79 2.36
C PRO A 64 -2.29 6.39 1.00
N VAL A 65 -2.86 7.61 0.99
CA VAL A 65 -3.17 8.32 -0.27
C VAL A 65 -1.90 8.66 -1.04
N ASP A 66 -0.89 9.20 -0.37
CA ASP A 66 0.37 9.60 -1.00
C ASP A 66 1.14 8.38 -1.49
N ALA A 67 1.11 7.28 -0.72
CA ALA A 67 1.69 6.00 -1.12
C ALA A 67 1.04 5.44 -2.38
N LEU A 68 -0.30 5.43 -2.44
CA LEU A 68 -1.02 4.95 -3.63
C LEU A 68 -0.83 5.88 -4.83
N ALA A 69 -0.80 7.20 -4.62
CA ALA A 69 -0.54 8.18 -5.67
C ALA A 69 0.86 7.96 -6.27
N GLY A 70 1.92 7.93 -5.45
CA GLY A 70 3.28 7.64 -5.92
C GLY A 70 3.41 6.24 -6.52
N ALA A 71 2.64 5.27 -6.03
CA ALA A 71 2.65 3.94 -6.60
C ALA A 71 2.04 3.88 -8.01
N SER A 72 0.99 4.68 -8.23
CA SER A 72 0.28 4.78 -9.51
C SER A 72 1.11 5.41 -10.63
N GLU A 73 2.18 6.15 -10.32
CA GLU A 73 3.07 6.73 -11.32
C GLU A 73 3.95 5.68 -12.02
N LYS A 74 4.21 4.56 -11.34
CA LYS A 74 5.16 3.52 -11.77
C LYS A 74 4.48 2.17 -12.08
N ALA A 75 3.16 2.11 -11.97
CA ALA A 75 2.39 0.89 -12.18
C ALA A 75 1.65 0.96 -13.52
N ASP A 76 1.34 -0.20 -14.11
CA ASP A 76 0.40 -0.30 -15.24
C ASP A 76 -1.05 -0.49 -14.76
N LEU A 77 -1.21 -0.98 -13.52
CA LEU A 77 -2.48 -1.17 -12.84
C LEU A 77 -2.30 -1.03 -11.32
N VAL A 78 -3.13 -0.22 -10.67
CA VAL A 78 -3.23 -0.14 -9.21
C VAL A 78 -4.49 -0.89 -8.76
N VAL A 79 -4.34 -1.83 -7.82
CA VAL A 79 -5.48 -2.58 -7.26
C VAL A 79 -5.73 -2.10 -5.83
N VAL A 80 -6.96 -1.70 -5.53
CA VAL A 80 -7.39 -1.33 -4.18
C VAL A 80 -8.57 -2.18 -3.73
N GLY A 81 -8.55 -2.64 -2.49
CA GLY A 81 -9.67 -3.33 -1.85
C GLY A 81 -10.68 -2.33 -1.29
N SER A 82 -11.97 -2.59 -1.46
CA SER A 82 -13.03 -1.66 -1.04
C SER A 82 -13.41 -1.74 0.44
N GLN A 83 -12.87 -2.69 1.21
CA GLN A 83 -13.19 -2.86 2.63
C GLN A 83 -11.91 -3.05 3.45
N SER A 84 -11.54 -2.02 4.21
CA SER A 84 -10.93 -2.20 5.52
C SER A 84 -12.03 -1.98 6.56
N GLN A 85 -11.88 -2.52 7.77
CA GLN A 85 -12.79 -2.32 8.90
C GLN A 85 -12.72 -0.86 9.44
N GLY A 86 -12.87 0.13 8.57
CA GLY A 86 -12.78 1.55 8.88
C GLY A 86 -13.50 2.41 7.83
N ALA A 87 -14.17 3.46 8.30
CA ALA A 87 -15.09 4.34 7.55
C ALA A 87 -14.48 5.09 6.33
N ILE A 88 -13.24 4.82 5.96
CA ILE A 88 -12.44 5.62 5.02
C ILE A 88 -12.43 5.00 3.60
N GLY A 89 -12.74 3.71 3.47
CA GLY A 89 -12.70 2.99 2.17
C GLY A 89 -13.72 3.45 1.13
N ALA A 90 -14.88 3.98 1.56
CA ALA A 90 -15.94 4.43 0.64
C ALA A 90 -15.74 5.87 0.13
N VAL A 91 -15.03 6.71 0.88
CA VAL A 91 -14.88 8.16 0.59
C VAL A 91 -13.65 8.44 -0.30
N MET A 92 -12.64 7.55 -0.30
CA MET A 92 -11.42 7.71 -1.12
C MET A 92 -11.66 7.52 -2.63
N LEU A 93 -12.73 6.82 -3.01
CA LEU A 93 -13.14 6.64 -4.42
C LEU A 93 -13.47 7.98 -5.10
N GLY A 94 -13.93 8.97 -4.34
CA GLY A 94 -14.25 10.31 -4.83
C GLY A 94 -13.00 11.19 -4.97
N SER A 95 -12.17 11.34 -3.93
CA SER A 95 -11.06 12.32 -3.98
C SER A 95 -9.83 11.86 -4.74
N VAL A 96 -9.60 10.55 -4.87
CA VAL A 96 -8.53 9.99 -5.70
C VAL A 96 -8.94 10.11 -7.16
N THR A 97 -10.14 9.66 -7.55
CA THR A 97 -10.62 9.76 -8.94
C THR A 97 -10.90 11.20 -9.41
N LEU A 98 -11.30 12.13 -8.51
CA LEU A 98 -11.57 13.53 -8.86
C LEU A 98 -10.34 14.45 -8.73
N GLY A 99 -9.29 14.04 -8.00
CA GLY A 99 -7.98 14.73 -7.91
C GLY A 99 -6.93 14.23 -8.91
N ILE A 100 -7.18 13.08 -9.55
CA ILE A 100 -6.42 12.52 -10.67
C ILE A 100 -7.01 13.03 -12.00
N PRO A 101 -6.89 14.33 -12.27
CA PRO A 101 -6.54 14.69 -13.65
C PRO A 101 -5.06 15.05 -13.81
N HIS A 102 -4.28 15.10 -12.72
CA HIS A 102 -2.89 15.58 -12.77
C HIS A 102 -1.79 14.66 -12.20
N HIS A 103 -2.08 13.54 -11.51
CA HIS A 103 -1.02 12.76 -10.85
C HIS A 103 -0.99 11.23 -11.05
N ALA A 104 -2.12 10.51 -11.14
CA ALA A 104 -2.04 9.08 -11.44
C ALA A 104 -1.91 8.83 -12.94
N ARG A 105 -0.87 8.07 -13.32
CA ARG A 105 -0.55 7.73 -14.72
C ARG A 105 -1.03 6.34 -15.13
N SER A 106 -1.73 5.63 -14.24
CA SER A 106 -2.07 4.21 -14.38
C SER A 106 -3.56 3.93 -14.22
N SER A 107 -4.03 2.83 -14.83
CA SER A 107 -5.36 2.27 -14.58
C SER A 107 -5.53 1.89 -13.11
N VAL A 108 -6.73 2.06 -12.55
CA VAL A 108 -7.08 1.66 -11.17
C VAL A 108 -8.21 0.63 -11.20
N ALA A 109 -7.97 -0.56 -10.63
CA ALA A 109 -8.99 -1.59 -10.40
C ALA A 109 -9.42 -1.60 -8.94
N VAL A 110 -10.72 -1.52 -8.72
CA VAL A 110 -11.32 -1.60 -7.38
C VAL A 110 -11.93 -2.98 -7.25
N VAL A 111 -11.37 -3.79 -6.36
CA VAL A 111 -11.89 -5.14 -6.10
C VAL A 111 -12.84 -5.05 -4.90
N ARG A 112 -14.11 -5.37 -5.17
CA ARG A 112 -15.13 -5.63 -4.14
C ARG A 112 -15.24 -7.14 -3.96
N PRO A 113 -15.45 -7.63 -2.72
CA PRO A 113 -15.71 -9.05 -2.49
C PRO A 113 -16.99 -9.53 -3.19
#